data_AF-A0AAW2PGL9-F1
#
_entry.id   AF-A0AAW2PGL9-F1
#
_cell.length_a   1.000
_cell.length_b   1.000
_cell.length_c   1.000
_cell.angle_alpha   90.00
_cell.angle_beta   90.00
_cell.angle_gamma   90.00
#
_symmetry.space_group_name_H-M   'P 1'
#
loop_
_entity.id
_entity.type
_entity.pdbx_description
1 polymer ?
#
loop_
_entity_poly.entity_id
_entity_poly.type
_entity_poly.pdbx_seq_one_letter_code
_entity_poly.pdbx_strand_id
1 'polypeptide(L)'
;MAHKLRSLLCVFLAILVASPLNEAFPVGGWKPIDNLKDPKVVAGTNYRLVIAAKDGSAADSKQYRALVWDKPWLKFRILLSFEEIKG
;
A
#
# COMPACT_ATOMS: atom_id res chain seq x y z
N MET A 1 43.23 -22.22 -40.83
CA MET A 1 42.68 -22.75 -39.55
C MET A 1 42.87 -21.81 -38.34
N ALA A 2 43.49 -20.62 -38.45
CA ALA A 2 43.66 -19.70 -37.31
C ALA A 2 42.48 -18.72 -37.09
N HIS A 3 41.62 -18.55 -38.09
CA HIS A 3 40.46 -17.63 -38.09
C HIS A 3 39.31 -18.16 -37.22
N LYS A 4 39.10 -19.48 -37.17
CA LYS A 4 38.03 -20.08 -36.37
C LYS A 4 38.30 -19.97 -34.86
N LEU A 5 39.56 -20.09 -34.43
CA LEU A 5 39.96 -19.96 -33.03
C LEU A 5 39.89 -18.50 -32.53
N ARG A 6 40.26 -17.52 -33.38
CA ARG A 6 40.11 -16.09 -33.06
C ARG A 6 38.65 -15.68 -32.94
N SER A 7 37.80 -16.17 -33.84
CA SER A 7 36.35 -15.94 -33.79
C SER A 7 35.73 -16.55 -32.52
N LEU A 8 36.11 -17.79 -32.15
CA LEU A 8 35.63 -18.42 -30.92
C LEU A 8 36.11 -17.68 -29.66
N LEU A 9 37.35 -17.21 -29.63
CA LEU A 9 37.91 -16.44 -28.50
C LEU A 9 37.16 -15.12 -28.31
N CYS A 10 36.82 -14.43 -29.41
CA CYS A 10 36.01 -13.21 -29.37
C CYS A 10 34.60 -13.48 -28.84
N VAL A 11 33.99 -14.62 -29.21
CA VAL A 11 32.67 -15.01 -28.68
C VAL A 11 32.75 -15.34 -27.19
N PHE A 12 33.80 -16.04 -26.74
CA PHE A 12 33.97 -16.41 -25.33
C PHE A 12 34.24 -15.18 -24.44
N LEU A 13 35.06 -14.23 -24.91
CA LEU A 13 35.29 -12.95 -24.24
C LEU A 13 34.01 -12.10 -24.17
N ALA A 14 33.18 -12.12 -25.21
CA ALA A 14 31.89 -11.43 -25.21
C ALA A 14 30.92 -12.03 -24.17
N ILE A 15 30.95 -13.35 -23.95
CA ILE A 15 30.12 -14.03 -22.94
C ILE A 15 30.61 -13.71 -21.51
N LEU A 16 31.93 -13.62 -21.28
CA LEU A 16 32.48 -13.32 -19.95
C LEU A 16 32.19 -11.87 -19.48
N VAL A 17 32.15 -10.92 -20.42
CA VAL A 17 31.74 -9.53 -20.15
C VAL A 17 30.22 -9.40 -19.93
N ALA A 18 29.43 -10.38 -20.36
CA ALA A 18 27.97 -10.39 -20.27
C ALA A 18 27.41 -11.10 -19.02
N SER A 19 28.24 -11.57 -18.08
CA SER A 19 27.75 -11.99 -16.76
C SER A 19 27.19 -10.76 -16.05
N PRO A 20 25.90 -10.66 -15.77
CA PRO A 20 25.46 -9.55 -14.96
C PRO A 20 25.77 -9.92 -13.51
N LEU A 21 26.66 -9.15 -12.88
CA LEU A 21 26.70 -9.02 -11.43
C LEU A 21 25.42 -8.27 -11.01
N ASN A 22 24.25 -8.88 -11.22
CA ASN A 22 22.97 -8.23 -10.97
C ASN A 22 21.94 -9.15 -10.31
N GLU A 23 22.34 -9.79 -9.22
CA GLU A 23 21.60 -9.43 -8.00
C GLU A 23 22.01 -7.98 -7.70
N ALA A 24 21.44 -7.05 -8.48
CA ALA A 24 21.63 -5.65 -8.24
C ALA A 24 21.00 -5.47 -6.87
N PHE A 25 21.83 -5.29 -5.85
CA PHE A 25 21.42 -4.43 -4.76
C PHE A 25 21.00 -3.14 -5.47
N PRO A 26 19.69 -2.85 -5.56
CA PRO A 26 19.24 -1.71 -6.34
C PRO A 26 19.99 -0.50 -5.80
N VAL A 27 20.61 0.27 -6.70
CA VAL A 27 21.25 1.53 -6.33
C VAL A 27 20.16 2.37 -5.66
N GLY A 28 20.24 2.51 -4.33
CA GLY A 28 19.17 3.08 -3.50
C GLY A 28 18.63 2.18 -2.38
N GLY A 29 19.07 0.93 -2.25
CA GLY A 29 18.72 0.10 -1.09
C GLY A 29 17.24 -0.30 -1.00
N TRP A 30 16.53 -0.31 -2.12
CA TRP A 30 15.16 -0.81 -2.19
C TRP A 30 15.09 -2.28 -1.76
N LYS A 31 14.16 -2.59 -0.84
CA LYS A 31 13.81 -3.94 -0.40
C LYS A 31 12.29 -4.15 -0.50
N PRO A 32 11.80 -5.37 -0.82
CA PRO A 32 10.37 -5.67 -0.83
C PRO A 32 9.68 -5.38 0.51
N ILE A 33 8.40 -5.01 0.46
CA ILE A 33 7.60 -4.73 1.67
C ILE A 33 7.15 -6.06 2.26
N ASP A 34 7.62 -6.37 3.48
CA ASP A 34 7.44 -7.68 4.11
C ASP A 34 6.03 -7.93 4.67
N ASN A 35 5.26 -6.87 5.01
CA ASN A 35 3.87 -6.98 5.46
C ASN A 35 3.01 -5.85 4.92
N LEU A 36 2.12 -6.19 3.99
CA LEU A 36 1.21 -5.23 3.36
C LEU A 36 0.13 -4.67 4.31
N LYS A 37 -0.05 -5.23 5.51
CA LYS A 37 -0.98 -4.72 6.54
C LYS A 37 -0.31 -3.78 7.55
N ASP A 38 0.93 -3.37 7.29
CA ASP A 38 1.69 -2.46 8.16
C ASP A 38 1.05 -1.05 8.20
N PRO A 39 0.64 -0.52 9.36
CA PRO A 39 0.01 0.81 9.55
C PRO A 39 0.71 2.03 8.93
N LYS A 40 1.99 1.91 8.60
CA LYS A 40 2.74 2.97 7.90
C LYS A 40 2.58 2.92 6.39
N VAL A 41 2.33 1.72 5.87
CA VAL A 41 1.76 1.49 4.53
C VAL A 41 0.24 1.71 4.57
N VAL A 42 -0.39 1.48 5.73
CA VAL A 42 -1.84 1.49 5.90
C VAL A 42 -2.29 2.58 6.86
N ALA A 43 -2.57 3.78 6.36
CA ALA A 43 -2.94 5.01 7.08
C ALA A 43 -4.18 4.94 8.02
N GLY A 44 -4.63 3.76 8.45
CA GLY A 44 -5.91 3.53 9.07
C GLY A 44 -7.02 3.38 8.04
N THR A 45 -8.23 3.19 8.53
CA THR A 45 -9.44 3.10 7.73
C THR A 45 -10.34 4.30 8.04
N ASN A 46 -10.71 5.07 7.03
CA ASN A 46 -11.75 6.07 7.16
C ASN A 46 -13.10 5.43 6.79
N TYR A 47 -13.99 5.30 7.76
CA TYR A 47 -15.37 4.86 7.58
C TYR A 47 -16.30 6.04 7.36
N ARG A 48 -17.26 5.88 6.46
CA ARG A 48 -18.44 6.74 6.32
C ARG A 48 -19.66 5.91 6.66
N LEU A 49 -20.25 6.16 7.81
CA LEU A 49 -21.41 5.43 8.31
C LEU A 49 -22.66 6.29 8.14
N VAL A 50 -23.77 5.66 7.75
CA VAL A 50 -25.11 6.27 7.79
C VAL A 50 -25.91 5.50 8.83
N ILE A 51 -26.37 6.21 9.87
CA ILE A 51 -27.06 5.60 11.02
C ILE A 51 -28.36 6.36 11.29
N ALA A 52 -29.38 5.64 11.76
CA ALA A 52 -30.58 6.25 12.30
C ALA A 52 -30.41 6.46 13.81
N ALA A 53 -30.69 7.65 14.31
CA ALA A 53 -30.67 7.96 15.73
C ALA A 53 -31.93 8.72 16.14
N LYS A 54 -32.39 8.46 17.37
CA LYS A 54 -33.48 9.20 18.02
C LYS A 54 -32.88 10.14 19.04
N ASP A 55 -33.39 11.38 19.09
CA ASP A 55 -33.04 12.33 20.14
C ASP A 55 -34.01 12.15 21.31
N GLY A 56 -33.53 11.53 22.39
CA GLY A 56 -34.34 11.23 23.58
C GLY A 56 -35.64 10.49 23.24
N SER A 57 -36.77 11.10 23.58
CA SER A 57 -38.11 10.52 23.37
C SER A 57 -38.77 10.97 22.06
N ALA A 58 -38.01 11.46 21.08
CA ALA A 58 -38.53 11.82 19.77
C ALA A 58 -39.27 10.65 19.11
N ALA A 59 -40.43 10.94 18.53
CA ALA A 59 -41.26 9.94 17.85
C ALA A 59 -40.50 9.30 16.67
N ASP A 60 -39.89 10.15 15.84
CA ASP A 60 -39.20 9.76 14.62
C ASP A 60 -37.68 9.70 14.81
N SER A 61 -37.05 8.73 14.17
CA SER A 61 -35.59 8.67 14.05
C SER A 61 -35.13 9.49 12.85
N LYS A 62 -34.04 10.24 13.04
CA LYS A 62 -33.37 10.98 11.98
C LYS A 62 -32.16 10.20 11.47
N GLN A 63 -31.79 10.41 10.22
CA GLN A 63 -30.58 9.83 9.65
C GLN A 63 -29.39 10.77 9.82
N TYR A 64 -28.24 10.19 10.13
CA TYR A 64 -26.99 10.90 10.33
C TYR A 64 -25.87 10.24 9.56
N ARG A 65 -24.96 11.06 9.05
CA ARG A 65 -23.69 10.65 8.47
C ARG A 65 -22.58 10.85 9.50
N ALA A 66 -21.82 9.80 9.78
CA ALA A 66 -20.64 9.84 10.63
C ALA A 66 -19.39 9.51 9.81
N LEU A 67 -18.38 10.39 9.84
CA LEU A 67 -17.04 10.09 9.32
C LEU A 67 -16.16 9.64 10.49
N VAL A 68 -15.56 8.46 10.41
CA VAL A 68 -14.78 7.85 11.51
C VAL A 68 -13.43 7.40 10.98
N TRP A 69 -12.34 7.80 11.63
CA TRP A 69 -11.01 7.26 11.32
C TRP A 69 -10.62 6.24 12.38
N ASP A 70 -10.41 5.00 11.96
CA ASP A 70 -10.14 3.83 12.80
C ASP A 70 -8.78 3.24 12.45
N LYS A 71 -8.00 2.94 13.49
CA LYS A 71 -6.75 2.20 13.39
C LYS A 71 -6.88 1.07 14.42
N PRO A 72 -7.42 -0.09 14.03
CA PRO A 72 -7.77 -1.15 14.98
C PRO A 72 -6.53 -1.71 15.69
N TRP A 73 -5.40 -1.78 14.98
CA TRP A 73 -4.09 -2.11 15.55
C TRP A 73 -3.57 -1.07 16.56
N LEU A 74 -4.12 0.15 16.58
CA LEU A 74 -3.85 1.18 17.60
C LEU A 74 -4.97 1.31 18.64
N LYS A 75 -6.08 0.55 18.52
CA LYS A 75 -7.33 0.79 19.26
C LYS A 75 -7.76 2.27 19.21
N PHE A 76 -7.40 2.94 18.12
CA PHE A 76 -7.69 4.35 17.90
C PHE A 76 -8.92 4.47 17.03
N ARG A 77 -9.87 5.28 17.47
CA ARG A 77 -11.04 5.65 16.69
C ARG A 77 -11.41 7.08 17.00
N ILE A 78 -11.52 7.91 15.97
CA ILE A 78 -11.97 9.30 16.10
C ILE A 78 -13.16 9.54 15.19
N LEU A 79 -14.16 10.22 15.71
CA LEU A 79 -15.28 10.75 14.93
C LEU A 79 -14.83 12.08 14.33
N LEU A 80 -14.64 12.10 13.01
CA LEU A 80 -14.22 13.28 12.24
C LEU A 80 -15.39 14.23 11.98
N SER A 81 -16.58 13.71 11.68
CA SER A 81 -17.80 14.52 11.56
C SER A 81 -19.05 13.71 11.88
N PHE A 82 -20.10 14.41 12.29
CA PHE A 82 -21.43 13.87 12.56
C PHE A 82 -22.50 14.87 12.11
N GLU A 83 -23.21 14.56 11.04
CA GLU A 83 -24.11 15.48 10.35
C GLU A 83 -25.47 14.84 10.11
N GLU A 84 -26.57 15.56 10.41
CA GLU A 84 -27.92 15.12 10.02
C GLU A 84 -28.04 15.15 8.50
N ILE A 85 -28.52 14.05 7.93
CA ILE A 85 -28.82 13.97 6.50
C ILE A 85 -30.21 14.56 6.31
N LYS A 86 -30.26 15.83 5.93
CA LYS A 86 -31.51 16.45 5.49
C LYS A 86 -31.87 15.87 4.12
N GLY A 87 -33.07 15.31 4.03
CA GLY A 87 -33.67 14.84 2.77
C GLY A 87 -34.09 15.98 1.86
#